data_AF-W0JUF5-F1
#
_entry.id   AF-W0JUF5-F1
#
_cell.length_a   1.000
_cell.length_b   1.000
_cell.length_c   1.000
_cell.angle_alpha   90.00
_cell.angle_beta   90.00
_cell.angle_gamma   90.00
#
_symmetry.space_group_name_H-M   'P 1'
#
loop_
_entity.id
_entity.type
_entity.pdbx_description
1 polymer ?
#
loop_
_entity_poly.entity_id
_entity_poly.type
_entity_poly.pdbx_seq_one_letter_code
_entity_poly.pdbx_strand_id
1 'polypeptide(L)'
;MAANSSMAVDDSNPVQWRRDAATSRTVRILWSLGAGTFFAAALIIVFWRLYDLARQLGGESIIIAAFGALIVAILVFAFGSNTERRLERVTERLPISAPSGTSLDRALDAALGMLVMAGAIVVLMAIGRYVSTNELLALGAGPFTLLAALTIPLALVALALSSFLRSVGSLDYEERTIYLHDPDQAIDLSVIEDVSIYRVGNAAILSLEYAQPDGRYVKGPRTIAVPPEIATEVQELVAREN
;
A
#
# COMPACT_ATOMS: atom_id res chain seq x y z
N MET A 1 25.37 39.09 24.19
CA MET A 1 25.20 38.17 25.33
C MET A 1 24.31 37.04 24.83
N ALA A 2 24.89 35.85 24.69
CA ALA A 2 24.27 34.69 24.06
C ALA A 2 23.18 34.08 24.95
N ALA A 3 22.09 33.64 24.34
CA ALA A 3 21.26 32.57 24.86
C ALA A 3 21.00 31.60 23.70
N ASN A 4 21.93 30.66 23.58
CA ASN A 4 21.87 29.51 22.69
C ASN A 4 20.87 28.55 23.34
N SER A 5 19.58 28.64 22.98
CA SER A 5 18.57 27.66 23.38
C SER A 5 18.74 26.42 22.52
N SER A 6 19.67 25.55 22.90
CA SER A 6 19.65 24.16 22.51
C SER A 6 18.31 23.59 22.94
N MET A 7 17.42 23.29 21.98
CA MET A 7 16.41 22.26 22.16
C MET A 7 17.17 20.99 22.56
N ALA A 8 17.25 20.72 23.86
CA ALA A 8 17.52 19.38 24.32
C ALA A 8 16.33 18.55 23.82
N VAL A 9 16.56 17.78 22.77
CA VAL A 9 15.75 16.60 22.50
C VAL A 9 15.80 15.80 23.79
N ASP A 10 14.64 15.55 24.38
CA ASP A 10 14.52 14.78 25.60
C ASP A 10 14.83 13.31 25.24
N ASP A 11 16.12 12.98 25.20
CA ASP A 11 16.69 11.67 24.85
C ASP A 11 16.23 10.51 25.77
N SER A 12 15.33 10.78 26.72
CA SER A 12 14.82 9.79 27.68
C SER A 12 13.49 9.15 27.30
N ASN A 13 12.77 9.70 26.31
CA ASN A 13 11.47 9.17 25.91
C ASN A 13 11.58 8.24 24.69
N PRO A 14 11.03 7.01 24.74
CA PRO A 14 11.08 6.11 23.60
C PRO A 14 10.33 6.69 22.41
N VAL A 15 11.00 6.79 21.26
CA VAL A 15 10.40 7.29 20.02
C VAL A 15 9.64 6.17 19.34
N GLN A 16 8.32 6.30 19.32
CA GLN A 16 7.43 5.38 18.63
C GLN A 16 7.27 5.81 17.17
N TRP A 17 7.43 4.88 16.24
CA TRP A 17 7.05 5.10 14.84
C TRP A 17 5.94 4.15 14.41
N ARG A 18 5.02 4.70 13.62
CA ARG A 18 3.97 3.93 12.95
C ARG A 18 3.98 4.26 11.48
N ARG A 19 4.42 3.31 10.67
CA ARG A 19 4.41 3.37 9.21
C ARG A 19 3.37 2.39 8.68
N ASP A 20 2.21 2.93 8.33
CA ASP A 20 1.13 2.19 7.67
C ASP A 20 0.55 3.01 6.51
N ALA A 21 -0.51 2.50 5.87
CA ALA A 21 -1.16 3.19 4.76
C ALA A 21 -1.75 4.56 5.14
N ALA A 22 -1.93 4.85 6.44
CA ALA A 22 -2.41 6.15 6.91
C ALA A 22 -1.28 7.18 7.00
N THR A 23 -0.05 6.76 7.31
CA THR A 23 1.10 7.67 7.49
C THR A 23 2.03 7.73 6.27
N SER A 24 2.02 6.74 5.37
CA SER A 24 2.90 6.71 4.19
C SER A 24 2.14 6.66 2.87
N ARG A 25 2.30 7.72 2.05
CA ARG A 25 1.72 7.82 0.70
C ARG A 25 2.16 6.67 -0.22
N THR A 26 3.42 6.23 -0.12
CA THR A 26 3.93 5.12 -0.94
C THR A 26 3.25 3.80 -0.58
N VAL A 27 3.11 3.50 0.71
CA VAL A 27 2.41 2.30 1.19
C VAL A 27 0.94 2.34 0.78
N ARG A 28 0.31 3.51 0.90
CA ARG A 28 -1.06 3.77 0.47
C ARG A 28 -1.26 3.51 -1.03
N ILE A 29 -0.38 4.03 -1.89
CA ILE A 29 -0.46 3.85 -3.35
C ILE A 29 -0.21 2.40 -3.74
N LEU A 30 0.82 1.75 -3.19
CA LEU A 30 1.09 0.33 -3.48
C LEU A 30 -0.07 -0.56 -3.05
N TRP A 31 -0.64 -0.28 -1.88
CA TRP A 31 -1.79 -1.00 -1.38
C TRP A 31 -3.03 -0.76 -2.26
N SER A 32 -3.32 0.50 -2.60
CA SER A 32 -4.50 0.86 -3.40
C SER A 32 -4.42 0.33 -4.82
N LEU A 33 -3.25 0.36 -5.46
CA LEU A 33 -3.02 -0.24 -6.77
C LEU A 33 -3.12 -1.77 -6.69
N GLY A 34 -2.50 -2.38 -5.67
CA GLY A 34 -2.53 -3.81 -5.47
C GLY A 34 -3.96 -4.33 -5.28
N ALA A 35 -4.64 -3.86 -4.24
CA ALA A 35 -6.02 -4.25 -3.94
C ALA A 35 -6.98 -3.82 -5.06
N GLY A 36 -6.80 -2.61 -5.59
CA GLY A 36 -7.60 -2.08 -6.69
C GLY A 36 -7.51 -2.95 -7.95
N THR A 37 -6.32 -3.45 -8.32
CA THR A 37 -6.17 -4.34 -9.47
C THR A 37 -6.93 -5.65 -9.30
N PHE A 38 -6.93 -6.23 -8.09
CA PHE A 38 -7.71 -7.43 -7.80
C PHE A 38 -9.21 -7.19 -7.97
N PHE A 39 -9.72 -6.11 -7.37
CA PHE A 39 -11.11 -5.74 -7.55
C PHE A 39 -11.45 -5.41 -9.00
N ALA A 40 -10.53 -4.78 -9.74
CA ALA A 40 -10.72 -4.44 -11.15
C ALA A 40 -10.86 -5.71 -11.99
N ALA A 41 -9.99 -6.70 -11.80
CA ALA A 41 -10.06 -7.97 -12.50
C ALA A 41 -11.38 -8.70 -12.20
N ALA A 42 -11.76 -8.80 -10.92
CA ALA A 42 -13.04 -9.42 -10.53
C ALA A 42 -14.23 -8.67 -11.14
N LEU A 43 -14.22 -7.34 -11.07
CA LEU A 43 -15.27 -6.48 -11.60
C LEU A 43 -15.41 -6.64 -13.12
N ILE A 44 -14.31 -6.68 -13.87
CA ILE A 44 -14.31 -6.88 -15.33
C ILE A 44 -14.92 -8.25 -15.68
N ILE A 45 -14.51 -9.32 -14.99
CA ILE A 45 -15.02 -10.67 -15.23
C ILE A 45 -16.53 -10.74 -14.96
N VAL A 46 -16.96 -10.22 -13.81
CA VAL A 46 -18.38 -10.19 -13.41
C VAL A 46 -19.19 -9.35 -14.39
N PHE A 47 -18.71 -8.15 -14.74
CA PHE A 47 -19.36 -7.28 -15.71
C PHE A 47 -19.56 -7.98 -17.04
N TRP A 48 -18.50 -8.58 -17.58
CA TRP A 48 -18.56 -9.24 -18.87
C TRP A 48 -19.57 -10.39 -18.86
N ARG A 49 -19.60 -11.17 -17.77
CA ARG A 49 -20.54 -12.27 -17.60
C ARG A 49 -22.00 -11.79 -17.51
N LEU A 50 -22.25 -10.73 -16.75
CA LEU A 50 -23.59 -10.13 -16.63
C LEU A 50 -24.04 -9.47 -17.93
N TYR A 51 -23.12 -8.78 -18.61
CA TYR A 51 -23.37 -8.15 -19.89
C TYR A 51 -23.75 -9.20 -20.95
N ASP A 52 -23.02 -10.31 -21.03
CA ASP A 52 -23.31 -11.40 -21.98
C ASP A 52 -24.68 -12.04 -21.71
N LEU A 53 -25.01 -12.30 -20.44
CA LEU A 53 -26.34 -12.81 -20.05
C LEU A 53 -27.45 -11.80 -20.40
N ALA A 54 -27.25 -10.52 -20.09
CA ALA A 54 -28.23 -9.49 -20.37
C ALA A 54 -28.40 -9.26 -21.87
N ARG A 55 -27.34 -9.38 -22.66
CA ARG A 55 -27.38 -9.30 -24.12
C ARG A 55 -28.28 -10.36 -24.72
N GLN A 56 -28.27 -11.59 -24.18
CA GLN A 56 -29.17 -12.67 -24.63
C GLN A 56 -30.65 -12.34 -24.37
N LEU A 57 -30.94 -11.47 -23.40
CA LEU A 57 -32.28 -11.06 -23.00
C LEU A 57 -32.66 -9.65 -23.49
N GLY A 58 -31.80 -8.99 -24.28
CA GLY A 58 -32.01 -7.61 -24.74
C GLY A 58 -31.85 -6.52 -23.65
N GLY A 59 -31.30 -6.87 -22.48
CA GLY A 59 -31.14 -5.98 -21.32
C GLY A 59 -29.78 -5.29 -21.19
N GLU A 60 -29.00 -5.20 -22.28
CA GLU A 60 -27.62 -4.70 -22.24
C GLU A 60 -27.47 -3.30 -21.65
N SER A 61 -28.42 -2.40 -21.94
CA SER A 61 -28.41 -1.01 -21.51
C SER A 61 -28.55 -0.88 -19.99
N ILE A 62 -29.28 -1.80 -19.35
CA ILE A 62 -29.48 -1.83 -17.90
C ILE A 62 -28.15 -2.13 -17.20
N ILE A 63 -27.38 -3.11 -17.70
CA ILE A 63 -26.09 -3.47 -17.12
C ILE A 63 -25.07 -2.34 -17.29
N ILE A 64 -25.03 -1.70 -18.47
CA ILE A 64 -24.18 -0.53 -18.71
C ILE A 64 -24.55 0.61 -17.75
N ALA A 65 -25.85 0.93 -17.63
CA ALA A 65 -26.32 2.00 -16.76
C ALA A 65 -26.03 1.72 -15.28
N ALA A 66 -26.22 0.49 -14.82
CA ALA A 66 -25.91 0.07 -13.46
C ALA A 66 -24.41 0.22 -13.15
N PHE A 67 -23.54 -0.14 -14.09
CA PHE A 67 -22.10 0.05 -13.93
C PHE A 67 -21.69 1.52 -13.94
N GLY A 68 -22.27 2.33 -14.84
CA GLY A 68 -22.08 3.77 -14.84
C GLY A 68 -22.49 4.39 -13.51
N ALA A 69 -23.64 3.99 -12.97
CA ALA A 69 -24.12 4.44 -11.66
C ALA A 69 -23.17 4.03 -10.52
N LEU A 70 -22.61 2.82 -10.57
CA LEU A 70 -21.61 2.35 -9.60
C LEU A 70 -20.33 3.21 -9.63
N ILE A 71 -19.81 3.51 -10.83
CA ILE A 71 -18.63 4.36 -10.99
C ILE A 71 -18.91 5.76 -10.43
N VAL A 72 -20.06 6.35 -10.80
CA VAL A 72 -20.46 7.66 -10.28
C VAL A 72 -20.61 7.64 -8.77
N ALA A 73 -21.20 6.59 -8.19
CA ALA A 73 -21.31 6.46 -6.75
C ALA A 73 -19.93 6.47 -6.07
N ILE A 74 -18.98 5.67 -6.58
CA ILE A 74 -17.60 5.65 -6.05
C ILE A 74 -16.98 7.04 -6.11
N LEU A 75 -17.09 7.74 -7.25
CA LEU A 75 -16.53 9.09 -7.41
C LEU A 75 -17.19 10.10 -6.45
N VAL A 76 -18.52 10.02 -6.28
CA VAL A 76 -19.28 10.88 -5.37
C VAL A 76 -18.86 10.66 -3.92
N PHE A 77 -18.56 9.43 -3.51
CA PHE A 77 -18.04 9.12 -2.18
C PHE A 77 -16.56 9.48 -2.02
N ALA A 78 -15.75 9.34 -3.07
CA ALA A 78 -14.32 9.64 -3.04
C ALA A 78 -14.03 11.15 -2.97
N PHE A 79 -14.81 11.97 -3.68
CA PHE A 79 -14.60 13.42 -3.77
C PHE A 79 -15.60 14.23 -2.94
N GLY A 80 -16.51 13.58 -2.24
CA GLY A 80 -17.50 14.22 -1.38
C GLY A 80 -16.91 14.69 -0.06
N SER A 81 -17.26 15.90 0.39
CA SER A 81 -16.84 16.43 1.69
C SER A 81 -17.62 15.88 2.90
N ASN A 82 -18.63 15.03 2.68
CA ASN A 82 -19.52 14.48 3.72
C ASN A 82 -19.78 12.98 3.51
N THR A 83 -18.74 12.22 3.18
CA THR A 83 -18.85 10.79 2.85
C THR A 83 -19.37 9.96 4.01
N GLU A 84 -18.87 10.16 5.23
CA GLU A 84 -19.32 9.42 6.42
C GLU A 84 -20.82 9.62 6.69
N ARG A 85 -21.30 10.86 6.73
CA ARG A 85 -22.73 11.18 6.94
C ARG A 85 -23.65 10.69 5.82
N ARG A 86 -23.13 10.51 4.60
CA ARG A 86 -23.89 9.94 3.49
C ARG A 86 -23.95 8.42 3.60
N LEU A 87 -22.85 7.80 4.00
CA LEU A 87 -22.80 6.37 4.20
C LEU A 87 -23.72 5.98 5.36
N GLU A 88 -23.62 6.67 6.49
CA GLU A 88 -24.49 6.48 7.67
C GLU A 88 -25.98 6.50 7.29
N ARG A 89 -26.43 7.49 6.50
CA ARG A 89 -27.81 7.54 6.00
C ARG A 89 -28.23 6.37 5.10
N VAL A 90 -27.30 5.80 4.35
CA VAL A 90 -27.56 4.61 3.52
C VAL A 90 -27.58 3.37 4.38
N THR A 91 -26.67 3.29 5.35
CA THR A 91 -26.50 2.14 6.22
C THR A 91 -27.55 2.08 7.34
N GLU A 92 -28.17 3.19 7.74
CA GLU A 92 -29.33 3.24 8.66
C GLU A 92 -30.47 2.31 8.23
N ARG A 93 -30.58 2.03 6.92
CA ARG A 93 -31.61 1.16 6.34
C ARG A 93 -31.17 -0.29 6.16
N LEU A 94 -29.92 -0.61 6.49
CA LEU A 94 -29.31 -1.91 6.27
C LEU A 94 -28.80 -2.47 7.61
N PRO A 95 -28.87 -3.79 7.86
CA PRO A 95 -28.39 -4.41 9.09
C PRO A 95 -26.87 -4.58 9.09
N ILE A 96 -26.13 -3.52 8.75
CA ILE A 96 -24.67 -3.49 8.70
C ILE A 96 -24.18 -2.23 9.39
N SER A 97 -23.01 -2.30 10.03
CA SER A 97 -22.37 -1.11 10.60
C SER A 97 -21.69 -0.31 9.50
N ALA A 98 -21.90 1.01 9.48
CA ALA A 98 -21.23 1.87 8.51
C ALA A 98 -19.72 1.92 8.83
N PRO A 99 -18.82 1.60 7.88
CA PRO A 99 -17.40 1.81 8.08
C PRO A 99 -17.10 3.31 8.26
N SER A 100 -16.24 3.64 9.22
CA SER A 100 -15.85 5.01 9.57
C SER A 100 -14.33 5.16 9.72
N GLY A 101 -13.85 6.40 9.65
CA GLY A 101 -12.42 6.75 9.78
C GLY A 101 -11.52 5.97 8.84
N THR A 102 -10.43 5.40 9.37
CA THR A 102 -9.39 4.71 8.57
C THR A 102 -9.91 3.55 7.73
N SER A 103 -10.98 2.87 8.17
CA SER A 103 -11.58 1.76 7.41
C SER A 103 -12.28 2.25 6.13
N LEU A 104 -12.93 3.40 6.20
CA LEU A 104 -13.60 4.04 5.07
C LEU A 104 -12.57 4.60 4.08
N ASP A 105 -11.54 5.27 4.58
CA ASP A 105 -10.44 5.78 3.75
C ASP A 105 -9.79 4.65 2.94
N ARG A 106 -9.56 3.51 3.61
CA ARG A 106 -8.98 2.32 2.98
C ARG A 106 -9.91 1.70 1.95
N ALA A 107 -11.22 1.68 2.19
CA ALA A 107 -12.19 1.22 1.20
C ALA A 107 -12.24 2.15 -0.03
N LEU A 108 -12.20 3.46 0.18
CA LEU A 108 -12.17 4.45 -0.90
C LEU A 108 -10.88 4.36 -1.72
N ASP A 109 -9.73 4.18 -1.08
CA ASP A 109 -8.46 3.99 -1.76
C ASP A 109 -8.48 2.76 -2.68
N ALA A 110 -8.99 1.63 -2.17
CA ALA A 110 -9.14 0.43 -2.98
C ALA A 110 -10.12 0.63 -4.14
N ALA A 111 -11.24 1.31 -3.91
CA ALA A 111 -12.24 1.60 -4.94
C ALA A 111 -11.69 2.53 -6.03
N LEU A 112 -10.90 3.55 -5.66
CA LEU A 112 -10.22 4.43 -6.62
C LEU A 112 -9.14 3.68 -7.39
N GLY A 113 -8.32 2.89 -6.71
CA GLY A 113 -7.34 2.02 -7.35
C GLY A 113 -7.99 1.05 -8.34
N MET A 114 -9.15 0.51 -7.98
CA MET A 114 -9.96 -0.34 -8.86
C MET A 114 -10.40 0.40 -10.12
N LEU A 115 -10.94 1.62 -10.01
CA LEU A 115 -11.35 2.40 -11.17
C LEU A 115 -10.18 2.70 -12.11
N VAL A 116 -9.03 3.10 -11.56
CA VAL A 116 -7.82 3.39 -12.33
C VAL A 116 -7.34 2.15 -13.08
N MET A 117 -7.23 1.01 -12.38
CA MET A 117 -6.72 -0.23 -12.96
C MET A 117 -7.72 -0.86 -13.94
N ALA A 118 -9.02 -0.81 -13.65
CA ALA A 118 -10.05 -1.24 -14.59
C ALA A 118 -9.99 -0.42 -15.89
N GLY A 119 -9.86 0.91 -15.77
CA GLY A 119 -9.66 1.80 -16.91
C GLY A 119 -8.42 1.44 -17.71
N ALA A 120 -7.27 1.24 -17.06
CA ALA A 120 -6.02 0.88 -17.72
C ALA A 120 -6.14 -0.46 -18.48
N ILE A 121 -6.72 -1.49 -17.86
CA ILE A 121 -6.93 -2.81 -18.48
C ILE A 121 -7.87 -2.70 -19.68
N VAL A 122 -9.01 -2.01 -19.53
CA VAL A 122 -9.99 -1.83 -20.61
C VAL A 122 -9.37 -1.05 -21.78
N VAL A 123 -8.59 -0.01 -21.52
CA VAL A 123 -7.88 0.75 -22.56
C VAL A 123 -6.87 -0.14 -23.29
N LEU A 124 -6.06 -0.93 -22.58
CA LEU A 124 -5.13 -1.88 -23.20
C LEU A 124 -5.88 -2.87 -24.11
N MET A 125 -6.98 -3.45 -23.62
CA MET A 125 -7.81 -4.35 -24.41
C MET A 125 -8.41 -3.69 -25.65
N ALA A 126 -8.91 -2.44 -25.51
CA ALA A 126 -9.47 -1.68 -26.62
C ALA A 126 -8.42 -1.36 -27.69
N ILE A 127 -7.23 -0.93 -27.28
CA ILE A 127 -6.11 -0.69 -28.20
C ILE A 127 -5.71 -2.00 -28.90
N GLY A 128 -5.58 -3.09 -28.16
CA GLY A 128 -5.27 -4.41 -28.73
C GLY A 128 -6.29 -4.84 -29.78
N ARG A 129 -7.58 -4.65 -29.49
CA ARG A 129 -8.66 -4.92 -30.45
C ARG A 129 -8.57 -4.03 -31.68
N TYR A 130 -8.32 -2.73 -31.50
CA TYR A 130 -8.18 -1.78 -32.60
C TYR A 130 -7.00 -2.15 -33.51
N VAL A 131 -5.83 -2.44 -32.93
CA VAL A 131 -4.63 -2.87 -33.65
C VAL A 131 -4.88 -4.16 -34.42
N SER A 132 -5.54 -5.14 -33.80
CA SER A 132 -5.84 -6.43 -34.44
C SER A 132 -6.88 -6.30 -35.55
N THR A 133 -7.86 -5.40 -35.42
CA THR A 133 -8.92 -5.22 -36.42
C THR A 133 -8.39 -4.49 -37.67
N ASN A 134 -7.41 -3.61 -37.49
CA ASN A 134 -6.80 -2.83 -38.57
C ASN A 134 -5.47 -3.44 -39.08
N GLU A 135 -5.13 -4.65 -38.65
CA GLU A 135 -3.89 -5.36 -39.02
C GLU A 135 -2.60 -4.52 -38.83
N LEU A 136 -2.60 -3.61 -37.86
CA LEU A 136 -1.53 -2.60 -37.68
C LEU A 136 -0.22 -3.19 -37.15
N LEU A 137 -0.26 -4.39 -36.56
CA LEU A 137 0.92 -5.10 -36.06
C LEU A 137 0.81 -6.58 -36.44
N ALA A 138 1.94 -7.16 -36.87
CA ALA A 138 2.05 -8.60 -37.18
C ALA A 138 1.71 -9.51 -35.98
N LEU A 139 1.90 -8.99 -34.76
CA LEU A 139 1.61 -9.70 -33.51
C LEU A 139 0.14 -9.54 -33.04
N GLY A 140 -0.67 -8.74 -33.75
CA GLY A 140 -2.08 -8.50 -33.42
C GLY A 140 -2.30 -7.92 -32.01
N ALA A 141 -3.35 -8.38 -31.32
CA ALA A 141 -3.70 -7.95 -29.97
C ALA A 141 -2.80 -8.55 -28.86
N GLY A 142 -1.98 -9.54 -29.18
CA GLY A 142 -1.24 -10.37 -28.21
C GLY A 142 -0.46 -9.57 -27.14
N PRO A 143 0.36 -8.57 -27.53
CA PRO A 143 1.14 -7.78 -26.57
C PRO A 143 0.28 -7.02 -25.56
N PHE A 144 -0.88 -6.49 -25.98
CA PHE A 144 -1.75 -5.71 -25.11
C PHE A 144 -2.47 -6.60 -24.09
N THR A 145 -2.91 -7.79 -24.53
CA THR A 145 -3.47 -8.81 -23.63
C THR A 145 -2.44 -9.29 -22.62
N LEU A 146 -1.18 -9.47 -23.05
CA LEU A 146 -0.09 -9.83 -22.13
C LEU A 146 0.16 -8.74 -21.09
N LEU A 147 0.23 -7.47 -21.51
CA LEU A 147 0.41 -6.34 -20.59
C LEU A 147 -0.75 -6.23 -19.60
N ALA A 148 -1.99 -6.42 -20.06
CA ALA A 148 -3.16 -6.48 -19.19
C ALA A 148 -3.10 -7.67 -18.22
N ALA A 149 -2.63 -8.83 -18.65
CA ALA A 149 -2.48 -9.99 -17.77
C ALA A 149 -1.38 -9.80 -16.72
N LEU A 150 -0.29 -9.11 -17.07
CA LEU A 150 0.83 -8.81 -16.17
C LEU A 150 0.47 -7.85 -15.03
N THR A 151 -0.66 -7.12 -15.11
CA THR A 151 -1.09 -6.27 -14.01
C THR A 151 -1.43 -7.08 -12.76
N ILE A 152 -1.93 -8.31 -12.89
CA ILE A 152 -2.30 -9.18 -11.76
C ILE A 152 -1.07 -9.62 -10.95
N PRO A 153 -0.02 -10.24 -11.52
CA PRO A 153 1.18 -10.58 -10.75
C PRO A 153 1.89 -9.33 -10.23
N LEU A 154 1.89 -8.22 -10.98
CA LEU A 154 2.45 -6.96 -10.49
C LEU A 154 1.67 -6.41 -9.27
N ALA A 155 0.36 -6.59 -9.23
CA ALA A 155 -0.47 -6.23 -8.08
C ALA A 155 -0.14 -7.08 -6.84
N LEU A 156 0.15 -8.37 -7.02
CA LEU A 156 0.63 -9.22 -5.92
C LEU A 156 1.97 -8.70 -5.37
N VAL A 157 2.90 -8.34 -6.26
CA VAL A 157 4.18 -7.75 -5.84
C VAL A 157 3.95 -6.42 -5.11
N ALA A 158 3.05 -5.57 -5.62
CA ALA A 158 2.71 -4.30 -4.97
C ALA A 158 2.10 -4.51 -3.57
N LEU A 159 1.23 -5.51 -3.40
CA LEU A 159 0.67 -5.88 -2.10
C LEU A 159 1.73 -6.43 -1.15
N ALA A 160 2.61 -7.31 -1.63
CA ALA A 160 3.71 -7.85 -0.85
C ALA A 160 4.65 -6.72 -0.37
N LEU A 161 5.07 -5.85 -1.28
CA LEU A 161 5.88 -4.67 -0.96
C LEU A 161 5.17 -3.72 0.01
N SER A 162 3.86 -3.52 -0.14
CA SER A 162 3.07 -2.73 0.82
C SER A 162 3.11 -3.34 2.23
N SER A 163 3.02 -4.67 2.32
CA SER A 163 3.12 -5.39 3.58
C SER A 163 4.51 -5.26 4.21
N PHE A 164 5.58 -5.40 3.41
CA PHE A 164 6.96 -5.24 3.90
C PHE A 164 7.29 -3.81 4.32
N LEU A 165 6.70 -2.82 3.67
CA LEU A 165 6.90 -1.41 3.99
C LEU A 165 6.05 -0.94 5.18
N ARG A 166 5.13 -1.78 5.66
CA ARG A 166 4.41 -1.54 6.91
C ARG A 166 5.34 -1.89 8.05
N SER A 167 5.55 -0.94 8.96
CA SER A 167 6.45 -1.11 10.09
C SER A 167 5.91 -0.32 11.26
N VAL A 168 5.80 -0.98 12.41
CA VAL A 168 5.36 -0.38 13.67
C VAL A 168 6.37 -0.81 14.72
N GLY A 169 6.92 0.16 15.43
CA GLY A 169 7.86 -0.13 16.50
C GLY A 169 8.18 1.10 17.34
N SER A 170 9.03 0.89 18.34
CA SER A 170 9.56 1.94 19.20
C SER A 170 11.06 1.76 19.39
N LEU A 171 11.78 2.87 19.40
CA LEU A 171 13.19 2.93 19.71
C LEU A 171 13.30 3.40 21.15
N ASP A 172 13.81 2.55 22.03
CA ASP A 172 14.16 2.93 23.39
C ASP A 172 15.64 3.34 23.43
N TYR A 173 15.90 4.61 23.74
CA TYR A 173 17.26 5.16 23.80
C TYR A 173 18.02 4.72 25.06
N GLU A 174 17.31 4.43 26.16
CA GLU A 174 17.90 4.05 27.44
C GLU A 174 18.30 2.57 27.42
N GLU A 175 17.38 1.72 26.93
CA GLU A 175 17.64 0.28 26.75
C GLU A 175 18.38 -0.05 25.44
N ARG A 176 18.62 0.94 24.58
CA ARG A 176 19.20 0.78 23.23
C ARG A 176 18.57 -0.38 22.47
N THR A 177 17.26 -0.49 22.55
CA THR A 177 16.51 -1.63 22.01
C THR A 177 15.46 -1.14 21.04
N ILE A 178 15.46 -1.73 19.84
CA ILE A 178 14.41 -1.55 18.85
C ILE A 178 13.33 -2.58 19.14
N TYR A 179 12.16 -2.12 19.58
CA TYR A 179 10.97 -2.95 19.72
C TYR A 179 10.14 -2.88 18.44
N LEU A 180 10.06 -3.99 17.71
CA LEU A 180 9.12 -4.19 16.61
C LEU A 180 7.83 -4.78 17.16
N HIS A 181 6.68 -4.25 16.74
CA HIS A 181 5.35 -4.76 17.11
C HIS A 181 4.76 -5.76 16.12
N ASP A 182 5.34 -5.87 14.92
CA ASP A 182 4.87 -6.83 13.90
C ASP A 182 6.02 -7.17 12.93
N PRO A 183 6.77 -8.27 13.16
CA PRO A 183 6.63 -9.22 14.27
C PRO A 183 7.11 -8.66 15.62
N ASP A 184 6.50 -9.10 16.73
CA ASP A 184 6.93 -8.79 18.10
C ASP A 184 8.38 -9.26 18.34
N GLN A 185 9.34 -8.34 18.25
CA GLN A 185 10.76 -8.60 18.44
C GLN A 185 11.46 -7.42 19.09
N ALA A 186 12.25 -7.69 20.12
CA ALA A 186 13.19 -6.74 20.70
C ALA A 186 14.57 -7.01 20.09
N ILE A 187 15.16 -5.98 19.49
CA ILE A 187 16.51 -6.03 18.91
C ILE A 187 17.38 -5.12 19.76
N ASP A 188 18.27 -5.73 20.53
CA ASP A 188 19.32 -5.02 21.24
C ASP A 188 20.34 -4.47 20.23
N LEU A 189 20.64 -3.17 20.28
CA LEU A 189 21.57 -2.54 19.35
C LEU A 189 23.03 -2.92 19.61
N SER A 190 23.36 -3.41 20.81
CA SER A 190 24.73 -3.81 21.19
C SER A 190 25.23 -5.05 20.44
N VAL A 191 24.32 -5.85 19.87
CA VAL A 191 24.65 -7.02 19.05
C VAL A 191 24.74 -6.70 17.55
N ILE A 192 24.66 -5.43 17.16
CA ILE A 192 24.72 -4.99 15.77
C ILE A 192 26.11 -4.42 15.47
N GLU A 193 26.80 -5.01 14.50
CA GLU A 193 28.15 -4.63 14.09
C GLU A 193 28.15 -3.50 13.06
N ASP A 194 27.25 -3.56 12.07
CA ASP A 194 27.11 -2.52 11.06
C ASP A 194 25.64 -2.32 10.65
N VAL A 195 25.36 -1.10 10.20
CA VAL A 195 24.03 -0.67 9.76
C VAL A 195 24.16 -0.01 8.39
N SER A 196 23.67 -0.70 7.36
CA SER A 196 23.55 -0.12 6.03
C SER A 196 22.18 0.51 5.84
N ILE A 197 22.14 1.78 5.43
CA ILE A 197 20.90 2.51 5.16
C ILE A 197 20.69 2.65 3.66
N TYR A 198 19.59 2.11 3.16
CA TYR A 198 19.11 2.36 1.80
C TYR A 198 17.81 3.16 1.81
N ARG A 199 17.81 4.37 1.24
CA ARG A 199 16.63 5.26 1.22
C ARG A 199 15.78 5.04 -0.03
N VAL A 200 14.48 4.81 0.16
CA VAL A 200 13.48 4.65 -0.91
C VAL A 200 12.31 5.60 -0.65
N GLY A 201 12.33 6.77 -1.30
CA GLY A 201 11.34 7.83 -1.08
C GLY A 201 11.34 8.29 0.38
N ASN A 202 10.18 8.24 1.04
CA ASN A 202 10.06 8.56 2.46
C ASN A 202 10.33 7.35 3.38
N ALA A 203 11.00 6.30 2.89
CA ALA A 203 11.37 5.12 3.67
C ALA A 203 12.89 5.00 3.75
N ALA A 204 13.40 4.48 4.86
CA ALA A 204 14.75 3.95 4.96
C ALA A 204 14.67 2.45 5.24
N ILE A 205 15.39 1.66 4.47
CA ILE A 205 15.60 0.24 4.69
C ILE A 205 16.93 0.12 5.41
N LEU A 206 16.87 -0.33 6.66
CA LEU A 206 18.03 -0.66 7.46
C LEU A 206 18.36 -2.13 7.22
N SER A 207 19.57 -2.40 6.73
CA SER A 207 20.16 -3.74 6.78
C SER A 207 21.06 -3.81 8.01
N LEU A 208 20.73 -4.72 8.92
CA LEU A 208 21.42 -4.90 10.19
C LEU A 208 22.39 -6.09 10.07
N GLU A 209 23.67 -5.84 10.27
CA GLU A 209 24.69 -6.88 10.38
C GLU A 209 24.91 -7.20 11.86
N TYR A 210 24.66 -8.45 12.24
CA TYR A 210 24.75 -8.88 13.63
C TYR A 210 26.16 -9.37 13.94
N ALA A 211 26.73 -8.89 15.04
CA ALA A 211 27.90 -9.49 15.64
C ALA A 211 27.59 -10.97 15.97
N GLN A 212 28.53 -11.87 15.72
CA GLN A 212 28.43 -13.28 16.10
C GLN A 212 29.35 -13.56 17.29
N PRO A 213 29.01 -13.09 18.50
CA PRO A 213 29.81 -13.40 19.68
C PRO A 213 29.87 -14.92 19.86
N ASP A 214 31.09 -15.45 19.99
CA ASP A 214 31.39 -16.88 20.12
C ASP A 214 30.91 -17.77 18.95
N GLY A 215 30.74 -17.19 17.75
CA GLY A 215 30.30 -17.93 16.56
C GLY A 215 28.85 -18.43 16.64
N ARG A 216 28.05 -17.88 17.56
CA ARG A 216 26.64 -18.22 17.72
C ARG A 216 25.77 -17.30 16.88
N TYR A 217 24.77 -17.88 16.22
CA TYR A 217 23.79 -17.15 15.44
C TYR A 217 22.86 -16.35 16.36
N VAL A 218 22.84 -15.03 16.19
CA VAL A 218 21.87 -14.14 16.84
C VAL A 218 20.59 -14.11 16.01
N LYS A 219 19.46 -14.39 16.67
CA LYS A 219 18.14 -14.41 16.04
C LYS A 219 17.59 -12.98 15.99
N GLY A 220 17.35 -12.46 14.79
CA GLY A 220 16.74 -11.15 14.58
C GLY A 220 16.47 -10.89 13.10
N PRO A 221 15.66 -9.86 12.77
CA PRO A 221 15.40 -9.50 11.40
C PRO A 221 16.65 -8.79 10.84
N ARG A 222 17.11 -9.24 9.66
CA ARG A 222 18.28 -8.65 8.99
C ARG A 222 17.96 -7.38 8.23
N THR A 223 16.68 -7.14 7.97
CA THR A 223 16.24 -5.98 7.20
C THR A 223 14.96 -5.45 7.82
N ILE A 224 14.97 -4.17 8.18
CA ILE A 224 13.81 -3.48 8.74
C ILE A 224 13.55 -2.19 7.96
N ALA A 225 12.28 -1.89 7.69
CA ALA A 225 11.90 -0.63 7.08
C ALA A 225 11.49 0.36 8.17
N VAL A 226 12.10 1.54 8.22
CA VAL A 226 11.81 2.58 9.22
C VAL A 226 11.70 3.96 8.55
N PRO A 227 11.19 4.99 9.26
CA PRO A 227 11.31 6.37 8.80
C PRO A 227 12.79 6.80 8.66
N PRO A 228 13.12 7.72 7.73
CA PRO A 228 14.51 8.16 7.51
C PRO A 228 15.17 8.78 8.74
N GLU A 229 14.38 9.46 9.59
CA GLU A 229 14.82 10.06 10.85
C GLU A 229 15.30 8.98 11.83
N ILE A 230 14.48 7.96 12.06
CA ILE A 230 14.82 6.80 12.90
C ILE A 230 16.02 6.03 12.35
N ALA A 231 16.14 5.89 11.02
CA ALA A 231 17.30 5.22 10.44
C ALA A 231 18.61 5.96 10.74
N THR A 232 18.60 7.29 10.69
CA THR A 232 19.77 8.09 11.02
C THR A 232 20.09 8.01 12.51
N GLU A 233 19.09 8.05 13.40
CA GLU A 233 19.31 7.88 14.84
C GLU A 233 19.89 6.49 15.19
N VAL A 234 19.37 5.41 14.59
CA VAL A 234 19.89 4.05 14.83
C VAL A 234 21.35 3.94 14.38
N GLN A 235 21.71 4.51 13.23
CA GLN A 235 23.10 4.51 12.77
C GLN A 235 24.01 5.33 13.70
N GLU A 236 23.54 6.47 14.20
CA GLU A 236 24.30 7.27 15.17
C GLU A 236 24.51 6.54 16.50
N LEU A 237 23.52 5.77 16.97
CA LEU A 237 23.63 5.00 18.21
C LEU A 237 24.63 3.85 18.07
N VAL A 238 24.58 3.10 16.97
CA VAL A 238 25.54 1.99 16.69
C VAL A 238 26.96 2.52 16.48
N ALA A 239 27.12 3.65 15.78
CA ALA A 239 28.43 4.26 15.55
C ALA A 239 29.08 4.88 16.81
N ARG A 240 28.34 5.09 17.90
CA ARG A 240 28.90 5.52 19.19
C ARG A 240 29.40 4.35 20.04
N GLU A 241 29.03 3.13 19.69
CA GLU A 241 29.35 1.92 20.45
C GLU A 241 30.59 1.19 19.90
N ASN A 242 30.81 1.28 18.59
CA ASN A 242 32.04 0.89 17.91
C ASN A 242 33.11 1.99 17.92
#